data_AF-A0A816HRF7-F1
#
_entry.id   AF-A0A816HRF7-F1
#
_cell.length_a   1.000
_cell.length_b   1.000
_cell.length_c   1.000
_cell.angle_alpha   90.00
_cell.angle_beta   90.00
_cell.angle_gamma   90.00
#
_symmetry.space_group_name_H-M   'P 1'
#
loop_
_entity.id
_entity.type
_entity.pdbx_description
1 polymer ?
#
loop_
_entity_poly.entity_id
_entity_poly.type
_entity_poly.pdbx_seq_one_letter_code
_entity_poly.pdbx_strand_id
1 'polypeptide(L)' 'MEQNEMHRNEQAISSILTFDELRKLKITSTDLLEWSSPIDIVEHYEHFLQTNQSSTRNQFYNCTLPCAT' A
#
# COMPACT_ATOMS: atom_id res chain seq x y z
N MET A 1 -5.42 -39.05 5.68
CA MET A 1 -4.09 -39.22 5.05
C MET A 1 -4.26 -38.72 3.63
N GLU A 2 -3.64 -37.66 3.17
CA GLU A 2 -2.34 -37.10 3.54
C GLU A 2 -2.37 -35.57 3.35
N GLN A 3 -1.99 -34.84 4.41
CA GLN A 3 -1.50 -33.48 4.33
C GLN A 3 -0.21 -33.50 3.51
N ASN A 4 -0.01 -32.55 2.57
CA ASN A 4 1.28 -32.01 2.08
C ASN A 4 1.11 -31.42 0.66
N GLU A 5 1.49 -30.20 0.30
CA GLU A 5 2.19 -29.10 0.98
C GLU A 5 1.82 -27.82 0.18
N MET A 6 0.92 -26.98 0.69
CA MET A 6 0.80 -25.62 0.18
C MET A 6 1.87 -24.75 0.88
N HIS A 7 3.14 -25.07 0.63
CA HIS A 7 4.28 -24.22 0.98
C HIS A 7 4.36 -23.02 0.02
N ARG A 8 3.39 -22.11 0.10
CA ARG A 8 3.55 -20.71 -0.31
C ARG A 8 2.92 -19.79 0.74
N ASN A 9 3.27 -20.04 2.00
CA ASN A 9 3.04 -19.15 3.13
C ASN A 9 4.43 -18.75 3.63
N GLU A 10 4.99 -17.59 3.22
CA GLU A 10 5.52 -16.61 4.19
C GLU A 10 5.99 -15.27 3.57
N GLN A 11 5.66 -14.94 2.31
CA GLN A 11 6.16 -13.67 1.69
C GLN A 11 5.12 -12.82 0.95
N ALA A 12 3.82 -13.09 1.12
CA ALA A 12 2.79 -12.13 0.74
C ALA A 12 2.51 -11.17 1.90
N ILE A 13 3.55 -10.57 2.47
CA ILE A 13 3.36 -9.37 3.29
C ILE A 13 3.02 -8.28 2.27
N SER A 14 1.73 -8.08 1.99
CA SER A 14 1.29 -6.78 1.48
C SER A 14 1.72 -5.78 2.55
N SER A 15 2.89 -5.15 2.38
CA SER A 15 3.44 -4.24 3.37
C SER A 15 2.45 -3.08 3.47
N ILE A 16 1.65 -3.09 4.53
CA ILE A 16 0.77 -1.98 4.86
C ILE A 16 1.70 -0.84 5.25
N LEU A 17 1.77 0.18 4.40
CA LEU A 17 2.53 1.40 4.65
C LEU A 17 1.58 2.43 5.23
N THR A 18 2.06 3.24 6.17
CA THR A 18 1.30 4.43 6.58
C THR A 18 1.64 5.61 5.67
N PHE A 19 0.80 6.64 5.64
CA PHE A 19 1.11 7.87 4.89
C PHE A 19 2.40 8.55 5.37
N ASP A 20 2.71 8.44 6.67
CA ASP A 20 4.00 8.88 7.22
C ASP A 20 5.17 8.09 6.63
N GLU A 21 5.05 6.76 6.51
CA GLU A 21 6.08 5.94 5.87
C GLU A 21 6.22 6.25 4.37
N LEU A 22 5.11 6.44 3.65
CA LEU A 22 5.15 6.88 2.26
C LEU A 22 5.93 8.20 2.11
N ARG A 23 5.66 9.16 3.00
CA ARG A 23 6.34 10.47 3.01
C ARG A 23 7.83 10.33 3.33
N LYS A 24 8.21 9.49 4.29
CA LYS A 24 9.63 9.21 4.62
C LYS A 24 10.36 8.57 3.44
N LEU A 25 9.67 7.71 2.68
CA LEU A 25 10.17 7.10 1.44
C LEU A 25 10.15 8.05 0.24
N LYS A 26 9.67 9.30 0.41
CA LYS A 26 9.52 10.32 -0.64
C LYS A 26 8.60 9.90 -1.78
N ILE A 27 7.63 9.04 -1.49
CA ILE A 27 6.57 8.68 -2.43
C ILE A 27 5.62 9.87 -2.53
N THR A 28 5.23 10.23 -3.74
CA THR A 28 4.30 11.31 -4.04
C THR A 28 2.89 10.77 -4.32
N SER A 29 1.88 11.63 -4.27
CA SER A 29 0.52 11.28 -4.74
C SER A 29 0.52 10.87 -6.21
N THR A 30 1.40 11.45 -7.03
CA THR A 30 1.61 11.05 -8.43
C THR A 30 2.13 9.61 -8.55
N ASP A 31 3.10 9.20 -7.72
CA ASP A 31 3.59 7.80 -7.73
C ASP A 31 2.44 6.83 -7.43
N LEU A 32 1.55 7.17 -6.49
CA LEU A 32 0.38 6.35 -6.18
C LEU A 32 -0.60 6.27 -7.37
N LEU A 33 -0.79 7.36 -8.12
CA LEU A 33 -1.59 7.36 -9.35
C LEU A 33 -0.98 6.43 -10.41
N GLU A 34 0.34 6.50 -10.61
CA GLU A 34 1.05 5.65 -11.57
C GLU A 34 0.99 4.17 -11.19
N TRP A 35 0.94 3.86 -9.88
CA TRP A 35 0.73 2.50 -9.38
C TRP A 35 -0.73 2.04 -9.45
N SER A 36 -1.61 2.82 -10.09
CA SER A 36 -3.05 2.52 -10.20
C SER A 36 -3.73 2.36 -8.83
N SER A 37 -3.26 3.13 -7.84
CA SER A 37 -3.91 3.18 -6.53
C SER A 37 -5.31 3.79 -6.67
N PRO A 38 -6.28 3.40 -5.82
CA PRO A 38 -7.61 4.00 -5.84
C PRO A 38 -7.54 5.53 -5.69
N ILE A 39 -8.33 6.27 -6.47
CA ILE A 39 -8.32 7.73 -6.47
C ILE A 39 -8.58 8.31 -5.07
N ASP A 40 -9.47 7.69 -4.29
CA ASP A 40 -9.76 8.10 -2.91
C ASP A 40 -8.51 8.06 -2.02
N ILE A 41 -7.62 7.08 -2.23
CA ILE A 41 -6.37 6.94 -1.47
C ILE A 41 -5.36 8.01 -1.90
N VAL A 42 -5.28 8.28 -3.20
CA VAL A 42 -4.42 9.34 -3.75
C VAL A 42 -4.83 10.70 -3.20
N GLU A 43 -6.12 11.05 -3.28
CA GLU A 43 -6.64 12.33 -2.81
C GLU A 43 -6.44 12.49 -1.29
N HIS A 44 -6.63 11.41 -0.54
CA HIS A 44 -6.40 11.44 0.90
C HIS A 44 -4.91 11.61 1.24
N TYR A 45 -4.01 10.99 0.47
CA TYR A 45 -2.58 11.17 0.66
C TYR A 45 -2.13 12.59 0.32
N GLU A 46 -2.63 13.16 -0.78
CA GLU A 46 -2.37 14.55 -1.16
C GLU A 46 -2.87 15.52 -0.07
N HIS A 47 -4.08 15.30 0.45
CA HIS A 47 -4.62 16.10 1.56
C HIS A 47 -3.75 15.98 2.82
N PHE A 48 -3.25 14.79 3.14
CA PHE A 48 -2.31 14.58 4.24
C PHE A 48 -1.01 15.38 4.05
N LEU A 49 -0.43 15.39 2.84
CA LEU A 49 0.79 16.14 2.53
C LEU A 49 0.60 17.65 2.70
N GLN A 50 -0.58 18.18 2.35
CA GLN A 50 -0.90 19.60 2.43
C GLN A 50 -1.22 20.08 3.85
N THR A 51 -1.92 19.25 4.63
CA THR A 51 -2.47 19.65 5.94
C THR A 51 -1.66 19.15 7.14
N ASN A 52 -0.77 18.17 6.94
CA ASN A 52 -0.09 17.41 8.01
C ASN A 52 -1.07 16.79 9.04
N GLN A 53 -2.36 16.71 8.73
CA GLN A 53 -3.33 16.09 9.62
C GLN A 53 -3.34 14.58 9.42
N SER A 54 -3.08 13.85 10.51
CA SER A 54 -3.13 12.40 10.50
C SER A 54 -4.58 11.93 10.72
N SER A 55 -5.15 11.25 9.72
CA SER A 55 -6.43 10.56 9.85
C SER A 55 -6.22 9.10 10.26
N THR A 56 -7.18 8.50 10.94
CA THR A 56 -7.14 7.07 11.34
C THR A 56 -7.15 6.10 10.15
N ARG A 57 -7.37 6.60 8.91
CA ARG A 57 -7.33 5.85 7.65
C ARG A 57 -6.06 6.07 6.83
N ASN A 58 -4.95 6.46 7.46
CA ASN A 58 -3.66 6.71 6.80
C ASN A 58 -2.89 5.43 6.45
N GLN A 59 -3.56 4.42 5.91
CA GLN A 59 -2.96 3.14 5.50
C GLN A 59 -3.04 2.97 3.99
N PHE A 60 -1.91 2.54 3.42
CA PHE A 60 -1.73 2.20 2.02
C PHE A 60 -1.33 0.74 1.91
N TYR A 61 -2.08 -0.03 1.14
CA TYR A 61 -1.77 -1.44 0.90
C TYR A 61 -0.89 -1.55 -0.34
N ASN A 62 0.41 -1.82 -0.14
CA ASN A 62 1.31 -2.11 -1.25
C ASN A 62 1.07 -3.54 -1.74
N CYS A 63 0.13 -3.70 -2.66
CA CYS A 63 -0.14 -4.97 -3.33
C CYS A 63 0.60 -5.01 -4.66
N THR A 64 1.88 -5.38 -4.62
CA THR A 64 2.74 -5.53 -5.83
C THR A 64 2.77 -6.95 -6.39
N LEU A 65 1.91 -7.86 -5.91
CA LEU A 65 1.91 -9.23 -6.43
C LEU A 65 1.31 -9.29 -7.84
N PRO A 66 2.05 -9.73 -8.86
CA PRO A 66 1.45 -10.10 -10.14
C PRO A 66 0.59 -11.34 -9.91
N CYS A 67 -0.66 -11.30 -10.37
CA CYS A 67 -1.42 -12.53 -10.63
C CYS A 67 -0.66 -13.30 -11.72
N ALA A 68 0.10 -14.33 -11.35
CA ALA A 68 0.68 -15.25 -12.30
C ALA A 68 -0.45 -16.12 -12.89
N THR A 69 -0.64 -16.00 -14.20
CA THR A 69 -1.53 -16.78 -15.08
C THR A 69 -1.11 -18.22 -15.24
#